data_AF-A0A522FE87-F1
#
_entry.id   AF-A0A522FE87-F1
#
_cell.length_a   1.000
_cell.length_b   1.000
_cell.length_c   1.000
_cell.angle_alpha   90.00
_cell.angle_beta   90.00
_cell.angle_gamma   90.00
#
_symmetry.space_group_name_H-M   'P 1'
#
loop_
_entity.id
_entity.type
_entity.pdbx_description
1 polymer ?
#
loop_
_entity_poly.entity_id
_entity_poly.type
_entity_poly.pdbx_seq_one_letter_code
_entity_poly.pdbx_strand_id
1 'polypeptide(L)' 'GYQKDLRPFWKNASVFIVPLWYGSGIRIKILEALANGIPVVSTEKGAEGLPDKIKKKIIIVNTSQEFQMAIRKVAF' A
#
# COMPACT_ATOMS: atom_id res chain seq x y z
N GLY A 1 -0.64 -16.46 9.89
CA GLY A 1 -0.77 -16.38 11.37
C GLY A 1 -0.05 -15.15 11.91
N TYR A 2 -0.18 -14.87 13.21
CA TYR A 2 0.50 -13.76 13.88
C TYR A 2 2.03 -13.81 13.67
N GLN A 3 2.64 -12.65 13.40
CA GLN A 3 4.09 -12.50 13.23
C GLN A 3 4.60 -11.53 14.28
N LYS A 4 5.65 -11.92 15.02
CA LYS A 4 6.31 -11.04 16.00
C LYS A 4 7.16 -9.95 15.36
N ASP A 5 7.67 -10.21 14.15
CA ASP A 5 8.54 -9.30 13.41
C ASP A 5 8.13 -9.24 11.94
N LEU A 6 7.87 -8.03 11.45
CA LEU A 6 7.49 -7.79 10.05
C LEU A 6 8.69 -7.40 9.16
N ARG A 7 9.86 -7.09 9.73
CA ARG A 7 11.06 -6.67 8.98
C ARG A 7 11.47 -7.66 7.88
N PRO A 8 11.44 -9.00 8.09
CA PRO A 8 11.77 -9.95 7.04
C PRO A 8 10.81 -9.88 5.84
N PHE A 9 9.55 -9.53 6.09
CA PHE A 9 8.52 -9.40 5.05
C PHE A 9 8.71 -8.11 4.26
N TRP A 10 9.03 -7.01 4.95
CA TRP A 10 9.34 -5.74 4.29
C TRP A 10 10.57 -5.87 3.39
N LYS A 11 11.65 -6.52 3.85
CA LYS A 11 12.89 -6.68 3.07
C LYS A 11 12.69 -7.43 1.74
N ASN A 12 11.75 -8.37 1.69
CA ASN A 12 11.44 -9.16 0.49
C ASN A 12 10.21 -8.63 -0.28
N ALA A 13 9.64 -7.53 0.20
CA ALA A 13 8.55 -6.73 -0.36
C ALA A 13 8.83 -6.06 -1.70
N SER A 14 8.30 -6.53 -2.85
CA SER A 14 8.33 -5.71 -4.08
C SER A 14 7.24 -4.63 -4.11
N VAL A 15 6.08 -4.89 -3.49
CA VAL A 15 4.93 -3.98 -3.46
C VAL A 15 4.05 -4.28 -2.25
N PHE A 16 3.46 -3.24 -1.66
CA PHE A 16 2.44 -3.35 -0.61
C PHE A 16 1.08 -2.92 -1.14
N ILE A 17 0.08 -3.80 -1.03
CA ILE A 17 -1.25 -3.60 -1.66
C ILE A 17 -2.31 -3.41 -0.58
N VAL A 18 -3.14 -2.37 -0.72
CA VAL A 18 -4.28 -2.08 0.17
C VAL A 18 -5.58 -1.96 -0.65
N PRO A 19 -6.24 -3.08 -0.97
CA PRO A 19 -7.39 -3.12 -1.88
C PRO A 19 -8.71 -2.97 -1.12
N LEU A 20 -8.83 -1.90 -0.32
CA LEU A 20 -10.00 -1.70 0.55
C LEU A 20 -11.07 -0.84 -0.13
N TRP A 21 -12.30 -1.33 -0.22
CA TRP A 21 -13.44 -0.56 -0.75
C TRP A 21 -14.30 0.07 0.34
N TYR A 22 -14.23 -0.48 1.54
CA TYR A 22 -15.00 -0.09 2.72
C TYR A 22 -14.14 -0.17 3.99
N GLY A 23 -14.66 0.38 5.08
CA GLY A 23 -14.00 0.40 6.39
C GLY A 23 -13.70 1.82 6.87
N SER A 24 -12.99 1.94 7.98
CA SER A 24 -12.59 3.21 8.58
C SER A 24 -11.19 3.12 9.19
N GLY A 25 -10.65 4.26 9.62
CA GLY A 25 -9.35 4.34 10.31
C GLY A 25 -8.16 4.56 9.40
N ILE A 26 -7.01 4.84 9.99
CA ILE A 26 -5.77 5.15 9.25
C ILE A 26 -4.96 3.87 9.07
N ARG A 27 -4.50 3.59 7.85
CA ARG A 27 -3.71 2.41 7.54
C ARG A 27 -2.23 2.69 7.81
N ILE A 28 -1.84 2.64 9.08
CA ILE A 28 -0.46 2.94 9.54
C ILE A 28 0.58 2.07 8.81
N LYS A 29 0.23 0.84 8.43
CA LYS A 29 1.12 -0.05 7.64
C LYS A 29 1.50 0.52 6.27
N ILE A 30 0.74 1.46 5.71
CA ILE A 30 1.16 2.21 4.51
C ILE A 30 2.40 3.04 4.82
N LEU A 31 2.45 3.69 6.00
CA LEU A 31 3.61 4.47 6.42
C LEU A 31 4.83 3.56 6.65
N GLU A 32 4.62 2.39 7.25
CA GLU A 32 5.69 1.39 7.44
C GLU A 32 6.26 0.92 6.09
N ALA A 33 5.39 0.58 5.12
CA ALA A 33 5.82 0.17 3.78
C ALA A 33 6.64 1.29 3.09
N LEU A 34 6.12 2.52 3.09
CA LEU A 34 6.81 3.68 2.52
C LEU A 34 8.15 3.96 3.22
N ALA A 35 8.23 3.80 4.55
CA ALA A 35 9.46 3.97 5.31
C ALA A 35 10.52 2.90 4.98
N ASN A 36 10.09 1.71 4.55
CA ASN A 36 10.97 0.64 4.07
C ASN A 36 11.25 0.73 2.55
N GLY A 37 10.84 1.82 1.89
CA GLY A 37 11.08 2.02 0.45
C GLY A 37 10.20 1.14 -0.46
N ILE A 38 9.14 0.54 0.07
CA ILE A 38 8.27 -0.37 -0.67
C ILE A 38 7.18 0.44 -1.36
N PRO A 39 7.01 0.32 -2.68
CA PRO A 39 5.90 0.93 -3.41
C PRO A 39 4.55 0.51 -2.83
N VAL A 40 3.62 1.46 -2.68
CA VAL A 40 2.27 1.20 -2.19
C VAL A 40 1.25 1.40 -3.31
N VAL A 41 0.39 0.41 -3.50
CA VAL A 41 -0.80 0.48 -4.36
C VAL A 41 -2.05 0.37 -3.49
N SER A 42 -2.94 1.35 -3.55
CA SER A 42 -4.13 1.40 -2.70
C SER A 42 -5.31 1.99 -3.45
N THR A 43 -6.52 1.74 -2.97
CA THR A 43 -7.68 2.56 -3.33
C THR A 43 -7.65 3.93 -2.65
N GLU A 44 -8.49 4.85 -3.10
CA GLU A 44 -8.75 6.11 -2.39
C GLU A 44 -9.18 5.85 -0.95
N LYS A 45 -10.05 4.86 -0.76
CA LYS A 45 -10.56 4.47 0.55
C LYS A 45 -9.47 3.86 1.43
N GLY A 46 -8.56 3.05 0.88
CA GLY A 46 -7.43 2.49 1.62
C GLY A 46 -6.42 3.55 2.08
N ALA A 47 -6.30 4.64 1.32
CA ALA A 47 -5.44 5.77 1.63
C ALA A 47 -6.15 6.87 2.46
N GLU A 48 -7.39 6.63 2.90
CA GLU A 48 -8.14 7.61 3.68
C GLU A 48 -7.44 7.96 5.01
N GLY A 49 -7.64 9.19 5.46
CA GLY A 49 -7.04 9.70 6.70
C GLY A 49 -5.52 9.91 6.64
N LEU A 50 -4.84 9.55 5.54
CA LEU A 50 -3.44 9.92 5.33
C LEU A 50 -3.31 11.37 4.85
N PRO A 51 -2.26 12.10 5.26
CA PRO A 51 -1.98 13.42 4.74
C PRO A 51 -1.73 13.42 3.23
N ASP A 52 -2.06 14.50 2.52
CA ASP A 52 -1.92 14.57 1.06
C ASP A 52 -0.47 14.36 0.59
N LYS A 53 0.51 14.83 1.39
CA LYS A 53 1.94 14.57 1.13
C LYS A 53 2.28 13.07 1.10
N ILE A 54 1.55 12.25 1.85
CA ILE A 54 1.70 10.79 1.86
C ILE A 54 0.91 10.19 0.71
N LYS A 55 -0.33 10.62 0.48
CA LYS A 55 -1.15 10.13 -0.64
C LYS A 55 -0.46 10.29 -1.99
N LYS A 56 0.28 11.38 -2.21
CA LYS A 56 1.10 11.62 -3.41
C LYS A 56 2.23 10.61 -3.62
N LYS A 57 2.60 9.82 -2.60
CA LYS A 57 3.58 8.74 -2.69
C LYS A 57 2.95 7.36 -2.92
N ILE A 58 1.63 7.30 -3.06
CA ILE A 58 0.86 6.06 -3.23
C ILE A 58 0.31 6.04 -4.65
N ILE A 59 0.31 4.88 -5.27
CA ILE A 59 -0.40 4.65 -6.53
C ILE A 59 -1.86 4.38 -6.18
N ILE A 60 -2.72 5.36 -6.43
CA ILE A 60 -4.16 5.27 -6.16
C ILE A 60 -4.87 4.62 -7.36
N VAL A 61 -5.64 3.57 -7.10
CA VAL A 61 -6.37 2.78 -8.10
C VAL A 61 -7.75 2.36 -7.57
N ASN A 62 -8.79 2.41 -8.40
CA ASN A 62 -10.17 2.14 -7.99
C ASN A 62 -10.83 1.04 -8.85
N THR A 63 -10.06 0.24 -9.58
CA THR A 63 -10.54 -0.95 -10.29
C THR A 63 -9.53 -2.10 -10.21
N SER A 64 -9.99 -3.35 -10.38
CA SER A 64 -9.10 -4.51 -10.39
C SER A 64 -8.11 -4.48 -11.55
N GLN A 65 -8.50 -3.92 -12.70
CA GLN A 65 -7.64 -3.72 -13.86
C GLN A 65 -6.51 -2.73 -13.57
N GLU A 66 -6.82 -1.61 -12.89
CA GLU A 66 -5.80 -0.65 -12.48
C GLU A 66 -4.83 -1.25 -11.45
N PHE A 67 -5.31 -2.06 -10.50
CA PHE A 67 -4.43 -2.81 -9.60
C PHE A 67 -3.45 -3.69 -10.38
N GLN A 68 -3.94 -4.47 -11.35
CA GLN A 68 -3.10 -5.34 -12.17
C GLN A 68 -2.02 -4.54 -12.91
N MET A 69 -2.39 -3.43 -13.55
CA MET A 69 -1.46 -2.56 -14.27
C MET A 69 -0.42 -1.93 -13.33
N ALA A 70 -0.86 -1.41 -12.19
CA ALA A 70 0.01 -0.78 -11.20
C ALA A 70 1.03 -1.79 -10.63
N ILE A 71 0.59 -2.99 -10.25
CA ILE A 71 1.46 -4.04 -9.70
C ILE A 71 2.51 -4.46 -10.74
N ARG A 72 2.11 -4.68 -12.00
CA ARG A 72 3.05 -5.01 -13.08
C ARG A 72 4.11 -3.93 -13.32
N LYS A 73 3.78 -2.66 -13.10
CA LYS A 73 4.70 -1.54 -13.31
C LYS A 73 5.76 -1.41 -12.20
N VAL A 74 5.46 -1.88 -10.99
CA VAL A 74 6.34 -1.67 -9.82
C VAL A 74 7.03 -2.94 -9.32
N ALA A 75 6.53 -4.12 -9.70
CA ALA A 75 7.09 -5.40 -9.24
C ALA A 75 8.13 -6.00 -10.22
N PHE A 76 8.44 -5.30 -11.31
CA PHE A 76 9.43 -5.66 -12.34
C PHE A 76 10.25 -4.44 -12.72
#